data_AF-A0A1C1CYS2-F1
#
_entry.id   AF-A0A1C1CYS2-F1
#
_cell.length_a   1.000
_cell.length_b   1.000
_cell.length_c   1.000
_cell.angle_alpha   90.00
_cell.angle_beta   90.00
_cell.angle_gamma   90.00
#
_symmetry.space_group_name_H-M   'P 1'
#
loop_
_entity.id
_entity.type
_entity.pdbx_description
1 polymer ?
#
loop_
_entity_poly.entity_id
_entity_poly.type
_entity_poly.pdbx_seq_one_letter_code
_entity_poly.pdbx_strand_id
1 'polypeptide(L)'
;MVTFAIVVLGLENSARVDLSNSTGSPKHLASGFIYGSPDAPSQIPDRFYTDIDFGYGRARGAQTDAPARGWIWGIEEYRGRLASTLSNYNTCRKYNAGLILLLHDIWGTDHANSSTVWPGDGGDFSDYDRFVTQLLADLNANNALDGVVWDIWNEPHLTFSGNVRRPSGLGFTCARTNSFGHRINRCWDRKTQLIESQSLRADAFYASIFMSGPTLANLPMANNTRWTSWLEAVSGNNTVPDQYVYHLEGSVHEPGNDLVYANQSLAALLAQ
;
A
#
# COMPACT_ATOMS: atom_id res chain seq x y z
N MET A 1 26.17 -22.59 -15.85
CA MET A 1 24.73 -22.91 -15.77
C MET A 1 24.37 -22.95 -14.31
N VAL A 2 23.52 -22.03 -13.84
CA VAL A 2 22.96 -22.10 -12.48
C VAL A 2 21.55 -22.64 -12.63
N THR A 3 21.29 -23.78 -12.00
CA THR A 3 20.02 -24.51 -12.06
C THR A 3 19.30 -24.27 -10.73
N PHE A 4 18.07 -23.76 -10.78
CA PHE A 4 17.19 -23.61 -9.62
C PHE A 4 15.99 -24.57 -9.74
N ALA A 5 15.20 -24.65 -8.68
CA ALA A 5 14.58 -25.87 -8.19
C ALA A 5 13.09 -25.69 -7.87
N ILE A 6 12.19 -26.54 -8.38
CA ILE A 6 10.77 -26.58 -7.95
C ILE A 6 10.61 -27.52 -6.76
N VAL A 7 10.03 -27.06 -5.65
CA VAL A 7 9.66 -27.89 -4.49
C VAL A 7 8.32 -28.60 -4.74
N VAL A 8 8.32 -29.94 -4.85
CA VAL A 8 7.09 -30.75 -4.78
C VAL A 8 6.90 -31.23 -3.34
N LEU A 9 5.77 -30.89 -2.73
CA LEU A 9 5.36 -31.37 -1.40
C LEU A 9 5.11 -32.88 -1.45
N GLY A 10 6.06 -33.66 -0.93
CA GLY A 10 5.84 -35.08 -0.62
C GLY A 10 5.02 -35.24 0.66
N LEU A 11 4.31 -36.36 0.80
CA LEU A 11 3.51 -36.76 1.97
C LEU A 11 4.34 -37.07 3.25
N GLU A 12 5.61 -36.69 3.24
CA GLU A 12 6.55 -36.67 4.36
C GLU A 12 7.34 -35.38 4.17
N ASN A 13 7.65 -34.63 5.24
CA ASN A 13 8.36 -33.33 5.26
C ASN A 13 9.64 -33.30 4.39
N SER A 14 9.47 -33.33 3.08
CA SER A 14 10.49 -33.52 2.07
C SER A 14 10.17 -32.54 0.95
N ALA A 15 11.13 -31.68 0.69
CA ALA A 15 11.12 -30.81 -0.47
C ALA A 15 11.87 -31.54 -1.58
N ARG A 16 11.18 -31.88 -2.67
CA ARG A 16 11.83 -32.43 -3.86
C ARG A 16 12.09 -31.34 -4.84
N VAL A 17 13.29 -31.32 -5.40
CA VAL A 17 13.76 -30.34 -6.38
C VAL A 17 13.97 -31.04 -7.72
N ASP A 18 13.26 -30.60 -8.76
CA ASP A 18 13.51 -31.05 -10.13
C ASP A 18 14.45 -30.10 -10.87
N LEU A 19 15.72 -30.50 -11.03
CA LEU A 19 16.74 -29.73 -11.74
C LEU A 19 16.62 -29.80 -13.28
N SER A 20 15.74 -30.65 -13.80
CA SER A 20 15.46 -30.72 -15.25
C SER A 20 14.43 -29.70 -15.70
N ASN A 21 13.66 -29.14 -14.76
CA ASN A 21 12.61 -28.16 -15.03
C ASN A 21 13.05 -26.74 -14.64
N SER A 22 13.20 -25.86 -15.63
CA SER A 22 13.55 -24.45 -15.41
C SER A 22 12.30 -23.57 -15.47
N THR A 23 12.06 -22.77 -14.42
CA THR A 23 11.00 -21.76 -14.38
C THR A 23 11.48 -20.38 -14.87
N GLY A 24 12.65 -20.31 -15.51
CA GLY A 24 13.30 -19.07 -15.94
C GLY A 24 14.33 -18.54 -14.92
N SER A 25 14.91 -17.37 -15.22
CA SER A 25 15.88 -16.73 -14.32
C SER A 25 15.19 -16.18 -13.06
N PRO A 26 15.79 -16.32 -11.86
CA PRO A 26 15.29 -15.69 -10.64
C PRO A 26 15.09 -14.19 -10.83
N LYS A 27 13.94 -13.68 -10.36
CA LYS A 27 13.59 -12.25 -10.41
C LYS A 27 13.62 -11.57 -9.05
N HIS A 28 13.92 -12.32 -7.98
CA HIS A 28 13.97 -11.80 -6.61
C HIS A 28 12.73 -10.99 -6.20
N LEU A 29 11.53 -11.44 -6.60
CA LEU A 29 10.27 -10.71 -6.42
C LEU A 29 9.88 -10.44 -4.95
N ALA A 30 10.49 -11.14 -4.00
CA ALA A 30 10.31 -10.95 -2.56
C ALA A 30 11.48 -10.19 -1.90
N SER A 31 12.46 -9.72 -2.69
CA SER A 31 13.62 -8.99 -2.18
C SER A 31 13.26 -7.52 -1.96
N GLY A 32 12.64 -7.27 -0.82
CA GLY A 32 12.23 -5.94 -0.41
C GLY A 32 11.79 -5.93 1.04
N PHE A 33 11.58 -4.75 1.57
CA PHE A 33 11.17 -4.61 2.97
C PHE A 33 10.32 -3.37 3.18
N ILE A 34 9.46 -3.46 4.18
CA ILE A 34 8.72 -2.33 4.72
C ILE A 34 9.56 -1.68 5.82
N TYR A 35 9.71 -0.36 5.77
CA TYR A 35 10.31 0.47 6.83
C TYR A 35 11.78 0.19 7.20
N GLY A 36 12.52 -0.54 6.35
CA GLY A 36 13.89 -1.02 6.66
C GLY A 36 15.05 -0.07 6.31
N SER A 37 14.80 1.05 5.63
CA SER A 37 15.87 1.99 5.24
C SER A 37 15.94 3.18 6.19
N PRO A 38 17.10 3.44 6.84
CA PRO A 38 17.28 4.60 7.70
C PRO A 38 17.36 5.90 6.88
N ASP A 39 17.03 7.03 7.50
CA ASP A 39 17.17 8.34 6.85
C ASP A 39 18.60 8.82 6.73
N ALA A 40 19.46 8.38 7.66
CA ALA A 40 20.86 8.72 7.66
C ALA A 40 21.56 7.93 6.54
N PRO A 41 22.15 8.60 5.54
CA PRO A 41 22.83 7.92 4.45
C PRO A 41 23.99 7.08 4.98
N SER A 42 24.28 5.97 4.28
CA SER A 42 25.45 5.11 4.52
C SER A 42 25.49 4.40 5.88
N GLN A 43 24.40 4.38 6.65
CA GLN A 43 24.33 3.58 7.89
C GLN A 43 24.37 2.07 7.60
N ILE A 44 23.81 1.63 6.48
CA ILE A 44 23.79 0.23 6.04
C ILE A 44 24.82 0.07 4.91
N PRO A 45 25.85 -0.79 5.06
CA PRO A 45 26.80 -1.09 4.00
C PRO A 45 26.13 -1.57 2.72
N ASP A 46 26.58 -1.08 1.56
CA ASP A 46 25.97 -1.33 0.23
C ASP A 46 25.72 -2.81 -0.06
N ARG A 47 26.62 -3.69 0.37
CA ARG A 47 26.49 -5.15 0.19
C ARG A 47 25.18 -5.73 0.72
N PHE A 48 24.60 -5.16 1.78
CA PHE A 48 23.34 -5.65 2.33
C PHE A 48 22.13 -5.32 1.44
N TYR A 49 22.27 -4.42 0.48
CA TYR A 49 21.28 -4.18 -0.57
C TYR A 49 21.63 -4.96 -1.85
N THR A 50 22.90 -4.95 -2.26
CA THR A 50 23.30 -5.56 -3.53
C THR A 50 23.32 -7.08 -3.50
N ASP A 51 23.73 -7.70 -2.39
CA ASP A 51 23.88 -9.17 -2.32
C ASP A 51 22.53 -9.90 -2.28
N ILE A 52 21.45 -9.17 -1.99
CA ILE A 52 20.07 -9.67 -2.00
C ILE A 52 19.32 -9.29 -3.28
N ASP A 53 19.94 -8.55 -4.20
CA ASP A 53 19.27 -7.91 -5.34
C ASP A 53 18.03 -7.12 -4.90
N PHE A 54 18.23 -6.15 -4.00
CA PHE A 54 17.16 -5.33 -3.43
C PHE A 54 16.28 -4.71 -4.52
N GLY A 55 15.01 -5.13 -4.57
CA GLY A 55 14.08 -4.80 -5.65
C GLY A 55 13.11 -3.66 -5.29
N TYR A 56 12.71 -3.52 -4.03
CA TYR A 56 11.81 -2.44 -3.62
C TYR A 56 11.82 -2.16 -2.11
N GLY A 57 11.63 -0.90 -1.74
CA GLY A 57 11.27 -0.48 -0.39
C GLY A 57 9.79 -0.11 -0.29
N ARG A 58 9.19 -0.27 0.88
CA ARG A 58 7.84 0.24 1.21
C ARG A 58 7.94 1.22 2.37
N ALA A 59 7.62 2.48 2.13
CA ALA A 59 8.34 3.62 2.71
C ALA A 59 8.15 3.87 4.23
N ARG A 60 9.29 3.99 4.95
CA ARG A 60 9.65 4.69 6.22
C ARG A 60 8.68 4.94 7.41
N GLY A 61 7.79 4.02 7.68
CA GLY A 61 7.24 3.75 9.01
C GLY A 61 6.06 4.63 9.35
N ALA A 62 4.88 4.07 9.59
CA ALA A 62 3.72 4.88 9.93
C ALA A 62 3.93 5.77 11.19
N GLN A 63 4.79 5.37 12.12
CA GLN A 63 4.92 5.90 13.48
C GLN A 63 6.15 6.80 13.71
N THR A 64 6.36 7.82 12.88
CA THR A 64 7.52 8.72 13.06
C THR A 64 7.14 9.93 13.89
N ASP A 65 7.86 10.16 14.98
CA ASP A 65 7.59 11.24 15.92
C ASP A 65 7.73 12.65 15.30
N ALA A 66 7.34 13.67 16.06
CA ALA A 66 7.54 15.06 15.68
C ALA A 66 9.03 15.34 15.40
N PRO A 67 9.36 16.17 14.40
CA PRO A 67 8.47 16.96 13.55
C PRO A 67 8.13 16.26 12.22
N ALA A 68 7.83 14.95 12.21
CA ALA A 68 7.53 14.18 11.01
C ALA A 68 6.20 13.39 11.09
N ARG A 69 5.23 13.82 11.91
CA ARG A 69 4.02 13.02 12.17
C ARG A 69 3.14 12.84 10.94
N GLY A 70 3.15 13.78 10.00
CA GLY A 70 2.40 13.74 8.74
C GLY A 70 1.41 14.91 8.57
N TRP A 71 0.65 14.86 7.47
CA TRP A 71 -0.28 15.91 7.04
C TRP A 71 -1.25 16.39 8.12
N ILE A 72 -1.86 15.47 8.86
CA ILE A 72 -2.89 15.81 9.86
C ILE A 72 -2.36 16.65 11.03
N TRP A 73 -1.04 16.79 11.18
CA TRP A 73 -0.41 17.62 12.21
C TRP A 73 0.11 18.97 11.68
N GLY A 74 -0.13 19.27 10.41
CA GLY A 74 0.22 20.55 9.76
C GLY A 74 1.42 20.46 8.83
N ILE A 75 1.66 21.55 8.09
CA ILE A 75 2.60 21.57 6.96
C ILE A 75 4.06 21.27 7.35
N GLU A 76 4.50 21.65 8.56
CA GLU A 76 5.86 21.35 9.01
C GLU A 76 6.05 19.86 9.30
N GLU A 77 5.03 19.21 9.88
CA GLU A 77 5.04 17.77 10.19
C GLU A 77 4.94 16.94 8.92
N TYR A 78 4.17 17.42 7.94
CA TYR A 78 4.16 16.90 6.57
C TYR A 78 5.53 17.02 5.91
N ARG A 79 6.20 18.17 5.99
CA ARG A 79 7.53 18.37 5.39
C ARG A 79 8.57 17.44 5.99
N GLY A 80 8.56 17.24 7.32
CA GLY A 80 9.43 16.26 7.97
C GLY A 80 9.18 14.85 7.45
N ARG A 81 7.91 14.47 7.32
CA ARG A 81 7.48 13.19 6.76
C ARG A 81 7.87 12.99 5.28
N LEU A 82 7.74 14.04 4.48
CA LEU A 82 8.15 14.06 3.07
C LEU A 82 9.67 13.90 2.95
N ALA A 83 10.47 14.64 3.72
CA ALA A 83 11.94 14.53 3.70
C ALA A 83 12.40 13.10 4.02
N SER A 84 11.76 12.47 4.98
CA SER A 84 11.90 11.04 5.29
C SER A 84 11.61 10.12 4.11
N THR A 85 10.47 10.35 3.46
CA THR A 85 10.05 9.58 2.29
C THR A 85 11.05 9.73 1.14
N LEU A 86 11.54 10.95 0.89
CA LEU A 86 12.54 11.25 -0.12
C LEU A 86 13.90 10.59 0.19
N SER A 87 14.30 10.49 1.46
CA SER A 87 15.52 9.75 1.84
C SER A 87 15.42 8.26 1.47
N ASN A 88 14.26 7.65 1.75
CA ASN A 88 13.97 6.27 1.39
C ASN A 88 13.86 6.07 -0.13
N TYR A 89 13.24 7.02 -0.84
CA TYR A 89 13.22 7.07 -2.30
C TYR A 89 14.64 7.04 -2.87
N ASN A 90 15.50 7.95 -2.41
CA ASN A 90 16.88 8.06 -2.89
C ASN A 90 17.67 6.77 -2.63
N THR A 91 17.46 6.13 -1.48
CA THR A 91 18.06 4.82 -1.17
C THR A 91 17.58 3.76 -2.16
N CYS A 92 16.27 3.69 -2.46
CA CYS A 92 15.75 2.74 -3.43
C CYS A 92 16.35 2.98 -4.82
N ARG A 93 16.32 4.22 -5.31
CA ARG A 93 16.86 4.57 -6.63
C ARG A 93 18.37 4.32 -6.75
N LYS A 94 19.15 4.52 -5.68
CA LYS A 94 20.59 4.19 -5.64
C LYS A 94 20.88 2.75 -6.05
N TYR A 95 20.00 1.81 -5.69
CA TYR A 95 20.15 0.38 -6.00
C TYR A 95 19.20 -0.08 -7.12
N ASN A 96 18.65 0.84 -7.91
CA ASN A 96 17.66 0.56 -8.96
C ASN A 96 16.40 -0.17 -8.45
N ALA A 97 16.07 0.01 -7.17
CA ALA A 97 14.86 -0.50 -6.55
C ALA A 97 13.68 0.48 -6.73
N GLY A 98 12.46 -0.05 -6.73
CA GLY A 98 11.24 0.74 -6.68
C GLY A 98 10.93 1.24 -5.25
N LEU A 99 10.09 2.26 -5.14
CA LEU A 99 9.52 2.69 -3.86
C LEU A 99 8.00 2.55 -3.89
N ILE A 100 7.47 1.71 -3.00
CA ILE A 100 6.04 1.67 -2.71
C ILE A 100 5.73 2.76 -1.69
N LEU A 101 5.07 3.82 -2.15
CA LEU A 101 4.70 5.01 -1.40
C LEU A 101 3.40 4.78 -0.63
N LEU A 102 3.44 4.86 0.69
CA LEU A 102 2.26 4.73 1.53
C LEU A 102 1.67 6.09 1.87
N LEU A 103 0.56 6.43 1.21
CA LEU A 103 -0.15 7.70 1.49
C LEU A 103 -0.64 7.77 2.93
N HIS A 104 -1.07 6.64 3.47
CA HIS A 104 -1.46 6.48 4.87
C HIS A 104 -0.42 7.04 5.86
N ASP A 105 0.87 6.81 5.58
CA ASP A 105 1.98 7.20 6.44
C ASP A 105 2.25 8.70 6.31
N ILE A 106 2.15 9.22 5.08
CA ILE A 106 2.37 10.65 4.80
C ILE A 106 1.20 11.50 5.33
N TRP A 107 -0.01 10.95 5.25
CA TRP A 107 -1.19 11.50 5.91
C TRP A 107 -0.98 11.62 7.42
N GLY A 108 -0.28 10.65 8.03
CA GLY A 108 0.05 10.63 9.46
C GLY A 108 -0.97 9.88 10.32
N THR A 109 -1.63 8.88 9.73
CA THR A 109 -2.73 8.14 10.37
C THR A 109 -2.38 7.62 11.77
N ASP A 110 -1.20 7.04 11.96
CA ASP A 110 -0.82 6.41 13.23
C ASP A 110 -0.66 7.41 14.39
N HIS A 111 -0.60 8.71 14.08
CA HIS A 111 -0.59 9.80 15.05
C HIS A 111 -1.97 10.47 15.20
N ALA A 112 -3.03 9.86 14.66
CA ALA A 112 -4.38 10.38 14.83
C ALA A 112 -4.75 10.47 16.33
N ASN A 113 -5.46 11.54 16.70
CA ASN A 113 -6.01 11.74 18.04
C ASN A 113 -7.49 12.18 17.96
N SER A 114 -8.17 12.36 19.09
CA SER A 114 -9.62 12.60 19.11
C SER A 114 -10.09 13.84 18.34
N SER A 115 -9.17 14.71 17.91
CA SER A 115 -9.42 15.88 17.07
C SER A 115 -9.16 15.65 15.56
N THR A 116 -8.67 14.48 15.16
CA THR A 116 -8.36 14.18 13.76
C THR A 116 -9.64 14.20 12.92
N VAL A 117 -9.62 15.05 11.89
CA VAL A 117 -10.60 15.05 10.81
C VAL A 117 -10.12 14.05 9.75
N TRP A 118 -10.92 13.02 9.50
CA TRP A 118 -10.62 12.05 8.45
C TRP A 118 -11.10 12.57 7.10
N PRO A 119 -10.49 12.13 5.98
CA PRO A 119 -11.05 12.43 4.67
C PRO A 119 -12.52 12.01 4.64
N GLY A 120 -13.39 12.83 4.06
CA GLY A 120 -14.81 12.53 3.95
C GLY A 120 -15.63 12.74 5.22
N ASP A 121 -15.03 13.14 6.35
CA ASP A 121 -15.80 13.60 7.50
C ASP A 121 -16.69 14.78 7.10
N GLY A 122 -17.99 14.71 7.46
CA GLY A 122 -18.98 15.70 7.00
C GLY A 122 -19.29 15.64 5.50
N GLY A 123 -18.72 14.70 4.75
CA GLY A 123 -18.87 14.56 3.30
C GLY A 123 -17.88 15.39 2.52
N ASP A 124 -16.91 15.96 3.22
CA ASP A 124 -15.90 16.82 2.66
C ASP A 124 -14.59 16.06 2.47
N PHE A 125 -14.12 16.01 1.23
CA PHE A 125 -12.84 15.42 0.86
C PHE A 125 -11.81 16.48 0.43
N SER A 126 -12.13 17.78 0.59
CA SER A 126 -11.29 18.88 0.11
C SER A 126 -9.90 18.90 0.77
N ASP A 127 -9.76 18.51 2.03
CA ASP A 127 -8.45 18.42 2.69
C ASP A 127 -7.59 17.29 2.11
N TYR A 128 -8.23 16.17 1.79
CA TYR A 128 -7.54 15.03 1.18
C TYR A 128 -7.13 15.31 -0.26
N ASP A 129 -7.99 15.98 -1.03
CA ASP A 129 -7.67 16.44 -2.38
C ASP A 129 -6.47 17.42 -2.37
N ARG A 130 -6.43 18.34 -1.40
CA ARG A 130 -5.27 19.23 -1.17
C ARG A 130 -4.01 18.45 -0.82
N PHE A 131 -4.12 17.44 0.05
CA PHE A 131 -3.00 16.57 0.41
C PHE A 131 -2.43 15.84 -0.81
N VAL A 132 -3.27 15.15 -1.59
CA VAL A 132 -2.83 14.41 -2.79
C VAL A 132 -2.18 15.36 -3.81
N THR A 133 -2.79 16.52 -4.05
CA THR A 133 -2.26 17.55 -4.95
C THR A 133 -0.89 18.06 -4.48
N GLN A 134 -0.76 18.38 -3.19
CA GLN A 134 0.50 18.84 -2.61
C GLN A 134 1.59 17.76 -2.71
N LEU A 135 1.27 16.51 -2.38
CA LEU A 135 2.20 15.39 -2.42
C LEU A 135 2.72 15.14 -3.84
N LEU A 136 1.84 15.13 -4.85
CA LEU A 136 2.26 15.00 -6.25
C LEU A 136 3.17 16.14 -6.69
N ALA A 137 2.80 17.38 -6.35
CA ALA A 137 3.61 18.56 -6.68
C ALA A 137 5.00 18.50 -6.02
N ASP A 138 5.08 18.07 -4.76
CA ASP A 138 6.34 17.96 -4.03
C ASP A 138 7.21 16.82 -4.54
N LEU A 139 6.64 15.66 -4.85
CA LEU A 139 7.39 14.56 -5.45
C LEU A 139 7.94 14.98 -6.82
N ASN A 140 7.14 15.67 -7.63
CA ASN A 140 7.60 16.22 -8.91
C ASN A 140 8.75 17.22 -8.71
N ALA A 141 8.59 18.19 -7.80
CA ALA A 141 9.61 19.20 -7.51
C ALA A 141 10.93 18.59 -7.02
N ASN A 142 10.89 17.39 -6.42
CA ASN A 142 12.06 16.64 -5.96
C ASN A 142 12.55 15.58 -6.96
N ASN A 143 12.01 15.52 -8.19
CA ASN A 143 12.30 14.47 -9.18
C ASN A 143 12.11 13.05 -8.61
N ALA A 144 11.10 12.89 -7.77
CA ALA A 144 10.84 11.70 -6.97
C ALA A 144 9.63 10.89 -7.44
N LEU A 145 9.41 10.83 -8.76
CA LEU A 145 8.30 10.08 -9.38
C LEU A 145 8.75 8.80 -10.08
N ASP A 146 10.01 8.72 -10.50
CA ASP A 146 10.53 7.57 -11.24
C ASP A 146 10.67 6.34 -10.33
N GLY A 147 10.11 5.20 -10.74
CA GLY A 147 10.12 3.98 -9.93
C GLY A 147 9.22 4.03 -8.68
N VAL A 148 8.29 4.98 -8.59
CA VAL A 148 7.28 5.03 -7.52
C VAL A 148 6.07 4.17 -7.88
N VAL A 149 5.62 3.39 -6.89
CA VAL A 149 4.29 2.77 -6.87
C VAL A 149 3.47 3.49 -5.81
N TRP A 150 2.37 4.10 -6.23
CA TRP A 150 1.41 4.81 -5.40
C TRP A 150 0.44 3.81 -4.75
N ASP A 151 0.68 3.45 -3.49
CA ASP A 151 -0.19 2.55 -2.72
C ASP A 151 -1.28 3.38 -2.02
N ILE A 152 -2.52 3.22 -2.49
CA ILE A 152 -3.67 4.09 -2.18
C ILE A 152 -3.82 4.28 -0.68
N TRP A 153 -3.84 3.17 0.06
CA TRP A 153 -3.93 3.21 1.51
C TRP A 153 -3.56 1.88 2.15
N ASN A 154 -2.81 1.93 3.24
CA ASN A 154 -2.49 0.73 4.02
C ASN A 154 -3.66 0.29 4.90
N GLU A 155 -4.12 -0.95 4.73
CA GLU A 155 -5.08 -1.62 5.60
C GLU A 155 -6.30 -0.75 5.95
N PRO A 156 -7.03 -0.22 4.95
CA PRO A 156 -8.12 0.74 5.16
C PRO A 156 -9.25 0.20 6.06
N HIS A 157 -9.34 -1.12 6.11
CA HIS A 157 -10.36 -1.91 6.78
C HIS A 157 -10.10 -2.15 8.28
N LEU A 158 -8.88 -1.87 8.76
CA LEU A 158 -8.51 -2.00 10.17
C LEU A 158 -8.88 -0.75 10.96
N THR A 159 -9.38 -0.96 12.17
CA THR A 159 -9.54 0.08 13.18
C THR A 159 -8.37 -0.05 14.15
N PHE A 160 -7.48 0.93 14.19
CA PHE A 160 -6.38 0.94 15.14
C PHE A 160 -6.91 1.03 16.57
N SER A 161 -6.54 0.05 17.40
CA SER A 161 -7.00 -0.04 18.79
C SER A 161 -6.13 0.85 19.68
N GLY A 162 -6.70 1.93 20.20
CA GLY A 162 -6.07 2.74 21.27
C GLY A 162 -6.12 4.25 21.05
N ASN A 163 -6.09 4.70 19.79
CA ASN A 163 -6.09 6.11 19.44
C ASN A 163 -7.21 6.38 18.44
N VAL A 164 -8.25 7.10 18.90
CA VAL A 164 -9.37 7.61 18.10
C VAL A 164 -10.20 6.54 17.43
N ARG A 165 -11.52 6.68 17.49
CA ARG A 165 -12.34 5.96 16.53
C ARG A 165 -11.99 6.48 15.13
N ARG A 166 -11.11 5.77 14.39
CA ARG A 166 -11.49 5.39 13.02
C ARG A 166 -12.90 4.84 13.20
N PRO A 167 -13.97 5.47 12.66
CA PRO A 167 -15.32 4.99 12.92
C PRO A 167 -15.34 3.50 12.65
N SER A 168 -15.58 2.69 13.69
CA SER A 168 -15.63 1.23 13.59
C SER A 168 -16.71 0.91 12.55
N GLY A 169 -16.30 0.71 11.29
CA GLY A 169 -17.20 0.88 10.15
C GLY A 169 -16.62 1.54 8.88
N LEU A 170 -15.36 1.98 8.83
CA LEU A 170 -14.64 2.36 7.58
C LEU A 170 -14.37 1.14 6.65
N GLY A 171 -15.30 0.20 6.58
CA GLY A 171 -15.26 -0.85 5.57
C GLY A 171 -15.92 -0.38 4.28
N PHE A 172 -15.51 -0.98 3.17
CA PHE A 172 -16.02 -0.86 1.79
C PHE A 172 -17.56 -0.92 1.60
N THR A 173 -18.35 -1.12 2.65
CA THR A 173 -19.81 -1.26 2.55
C THR A 173 -20.55 0.04 2.90
N CYS A 174 -21.10 0.70 1.89
CA CYS A 174 -21.91 1.92 2.02
C CYS A 174 -23.31 1.69 2.68
N ALA A 175 -23.46 1.24 3.95
CA ALA A 175 -24.79 1.21 4.66
C ALA A 175 -24.86 1.55 6.19
N ARG A 176 -25.57 2.67 6.53
CA ARG A 176 -25.85 3.37 7.82
C ARG A 176 -25.95 4.92 7.65
N THR A 177 -27.10 5.47 7.96
CA THR A 177 -27.46 6.90 7.94
C THR A 177 -27.06 7.59 9.25
N ASN A 178 -26.69 8.87 9.22
CA ASN A 178 -26.64 9.68 10.44
C ASN A 178 -28.07 10.01 10.94
N SER A 179 -28.18 10.70 12.08
CA SER A 179 -29.43 11.13 12.71
C SER A 179 -30.32 12.03 11.84
N PHE A 180 -29.81 12.52 10.70
CA PHE A 180 -30.50 13.34 9.71
C PHE A 180 -30.75 12.60 8.37
N GLY A 181 -30.47 11.29 8.28
CA GLY A 181 -30.65 10.53 7.05
C GLY A 181 -29.53 10.68 6.01
N HIS A 182 -28.43 11.38 6.31
CA HIS A 182 -27.31 11.51 5.38
C HIS A 182 -26.35 10.29 5.45
N ARG A 183 -26.01 9.75 4.28
CA ARG A 183 -25.09 8.63 4.04
C ARG A 183 -23.70 9.19 3.74
N ILE A 184 -22.76 9.19 4.67
CA ILE A 184 -21.50 9.94 4.44
C ILE A 184 -20.22 9.13 4.68
N ASN A 185 -20.09 8.36 5.79
CA ASN A 185 -18.75 7.89 6.22
C ASN A 185 -18.35 6.45 5.81
N ARG A 186 -18.90 5.87 4.73
CA ARG A 186 -18.62 4.45 4.37
C ARG A 186 -18.29 4.16 2.92
N CYS A 187 -17.99 5.20 2.16
CA CYS A 187 -17.40 5.05 0.83
C CYS A 187 -16.03 5.75 0.81
N TRP A 188 -15.39 5.82 1.98
CA TRP A 188 -14.17 6.58 2.22
C TRP A 188 -13.03 6.07 1.34
N ASP A 189 -12.73 4.78 1.43
CA ASP A 189 -11.74 4.07 0.62
C ASP A 189 -12.00 4.21 -0.89
N ARG A 190 -13.25 4.05 -1.31
CA ARG A 190 -13.67 4.22 -2.70
C ARG A 190 -13.46 5.66 -3.17
N LYS A 191 -13.73 6.65 -2.32
CA LYS A 191 -13.63 8.06 -2.69
C LYS A 191 -12.20 8.58 -2.61
N THR A 192 -11.37 8.13 -1.66
CA THR A 192 -9.92 8.42 -1.67
C THR A 192 -9.29 7.79 -2.91
N GLN A 193 -9.57 6.52 -3.20
CA GLN A 193 -9.13 5.88 -4.44
C GLN A 193 -9.60 6.62 -5.68
N LEU A 194 -10.85 7.09 -5.72
CA LEU A 194 -11.35 7.88 -6.85
C LEU A 194 -10.59 9.20 -6.99
N ILE A 195 -10.36 9.93 -5.89
CA ILE A 195 -9.59 11.18 -5.89
C ILE A 195 -8.19 10.93 -6.42
N GLU A 196 -7.47 9.96 -5.85
CA GLU A 196 -6.11 9.63 -6.24
C GLU A 196 -6.03 9.14 -7.69
N SER A 197 -6.98 8.30 -8.12
CA SER A 197 -7.08 7.85 -9.52
C SER A 197 -7.32 9.03 -10.45
N GLN A 198 -8.21 9.96 -10.09
CA GLN A 198 -8.44 11.15 -10.88
C GLN A 198 -7.19 12.04 -10.93
N SER A 199 -6.52 12.29 -9.81
CA SER A 199 -5.29 13.10 -9.76
C SER A 199 -4.17 12.49 -10.62
N LEU A 200 -3.98 11.17 -10.58
CA LEU A 200 -2.93 10.48 -11.34
C LEU A 200 -3.26 10.30 -12.82
N ARG A 201 -4.54 10.09 -13.17
CA ARG A 201 -4.94 9.76 -14.54
C ARG A 201 -5.43 10.97 -15.35
N ALA A 202 -5.80 12.08 -14.71
CA ALA A 202 -6.21 13.29 -15.42
C ALA A 202 -5.05 14.03 -16.09
N ASP A 203 -3.82 13.85 -15.58
CA ASP A 203 -2.62 14.44 -16.15
C ASP A 203 -1.74 13.35 -16.77
N ALA A 204 -1.46 13.46 -18.07
CA ALA A 204 -0.58 12.55 -18.79
C ALA A 204 0.84 12.50 -18.18
N PHE A 205 1.26 13.55 -17.47
CA PHE A 205 2.53 13.60 -16.77
C PHE A 205 2.61 12.60 -15.61
N TYR A 206 1.51 12.39 -14.87
CA TYR A 206 1.45 11.43 -13.77
C TYR A 206 0.92 10.05 -14.18
N ALA A 207 0.39 9.92 -15.39
CA ALA A 207 -0.28 8.71 -15.86
C ALA A 207 0.62 7.45 -15.86
N SER A 208 1.95 7.60 -15.87
CA SER A 208 2.91 6.49 -15.80
C SER A 208 3.16 5.95 -14.39
N ILE A 209 2.69 6.63 -13.34
CA ILE A 209 2.84 6.18 -11.96
C ILE A 209 1.93 4.96 -11.75
N PHE A 210 2.52 3.86 -11.30
CA PHE A 210 1.80 2.65 -10.97
C PHE A 210 0.95 2.86 -9.72
N MET A 211 -0.31 2.46 -9.76
CA MET A 211 -1.22 2.50 -8.62
C MET A 211 -1.41 1.11 -8.03
N SER A 212 -1.38 1.01 -6.71
CA SER A 212 -1.63 -0.21 -5.94
C SER A 212 -2.80 -0.06 -4.99
N GLY A 213 -3.55 -1.16 -4.79
CA GLY A 213 -4.61 -1.25 -3.77
C GLY A 213 -5.29 -2.63 -3.77
N PRO A 214 -6.23 -2.91 -2.86
CA PRO A 214 -6.68 -2.11 -1.72
C PRO A 214 -5.82 -2.28 -0.47
N THR A 215 -4.78 -3.12 -0.53
CA THR A 215 -3.82 -3.33 0.54
C THR A 215 -4.52 -3.77 1.84
N LEU A 216 -5.34 -4.81 1.70
CA LEU A 216 -6.06 -5.42 2.81
C LEU A 216 -5.20 -6.45 3.53
N ALA A 217 -5.31 -6.47 4.86
CA ALA A 217 -4.79 -7.51 5.74
C ALA A 217 -5.63 -8.80 5.63
N ASN A 218 -6.92 -8.65 5.31
CA ASN A 218 -7.76 -9.80 5.01
C ASN A 218 -7.55 -10.27 3.56
N LEU A 219 -7.59 -11.59 3.39
CA LEU A 219 -7.28 -12.28 2.14
C LEU A 219 -8.32 -12.06 1.03
N PRO A 220 -7.89 -12.13 -0.25
CA PRO A 220 -8.75 -12.02 -1.44
C PRO A 220 -9.60 -13.27 -1.65
N MET A 221 -10.67 -13.39 -0.86
CA MET A 221 -11.60 -14.53 -0.88
C MET A 221 -12.98 -14.13 -1.43
N ALA A 222 -13.65 -15.05 -2.12
CA ALA A 222 -15.02 -14.84 -2.64
C ALA A 222 -16.05 -14.51 -1.55
N ASN A 223 -15.87 -15.04 -0.33
CA ASN A 223 -16.73 -14.73 0.81
C ASN A 223 -16.29 -13.47 1.58
N ASN A 224 -15.19 -12.83 1.20
CA ASN A 224 -14.72 -11.60 1.81
C ASN A 224 -15.41 -10.41 1.14
N THR A 225 -16.48 -9.91 1.78
CA THR A 225 -17.28 -8.80 1.24
C THR A 225 -16.49 -7.51 1.04
N ARG A 226 -15.33 -7.35 1.70
CA ARG A 226 -14.44 -6.20 1.49
C ARG A 226 -13.77 -6.26 0.12
N TRP A 227 -13.28 -7.44 -0.27
CA TRP A 227 -12.72 -7.65 -1.60
C TRP A 227 -13.76 -7.54 -2.70
N THR A 228 -14.87 -8.26 -2.58
CA THR A 228 -15.88 -8.28 -3.65
C THR A 228 -16.48 -6.89 -3.88
N SER A 229 -16.79 -6.17 -2.80
CA SER A 229 -17.35 -4.81 -2.93
C SER A 229 -16.32 -3.76 -3.36
N TRP A 230 -15.03 -3.95 -3.07
CA TRP A 230 -13.96 -3.12 -3.61
C TRP A 230 -13.75 -3.35 -5.10
N LEU A 231 -13.66 -4.63 -5.52
CA LEU A 231 -13.52 -5.01 -6.94
C LEU A 231 -14.68 -4.46 -7.79
N GLU A 232 -15.92 -4.57 -7.29
CA GLU A 232 -17.09 -3.97 -7.93
C GLU A 232 -16.95 -2.44 -8.03
N ALA A 233 -16.48 -1.78 -6.97
CA ALA A 233 -16.32 -0.33 -6.96
C ALA A 233 -15.25 0.17 -7.93
N VAL A 234 -14.10 -0.50 -8.02
CA VAL A 234 -13.01 -0.05 -8.91
C VAL A 234 -13.31 -0.32 -10.38
N SER A 235 -13.98 -1.44 -10.66
CA SER A 235 -14.50 -1.75 -11.99
C SER A 235 -15.56 -0.73 -12.41
N GLY A 236 -16.57 -0.48 -11.55
CA GLY A 236 -17.69 0.41 -11.87
C GLY A 236 -17.31 1.90 -11.98
N ASN A 237 -16.23 2.35 -11.34
CA ASN A 237 -15.77 3.74 -11.37
C ASN A 237 -14.60 3.99 -12.34
N ASN A 238 -14.13 2.96 -13.07
CA ASN A 238 -12.93 3.04 -13.91
C ASN A 238 -11.68 3.50 -13.12
N THR A 239 -11.51 2.95 -11.92
CA THR A 239 -10.39 3.24 -11.00
C THR A 239 -9.62 1.98 -10.63
N VAL A 240 -9.59 0.99 -11.53
CA VAL A 240 -8.83 -0.25 -11.37
C VAL A 240 -7.35 0.10 -11.21
N PRO A 241 -6.68 -0.32 -10.11
CA PRO A 241 -5.25 -0.07 -9.94
C PRO A 241 -4.44 -0.94 -10.91
N ASP A 242 -3.18 -0.56 -11.16
CA ASP A 242 -2.26 -1.34 -11.99
C ASP A 242 -1.79 -2.61 -11.26
N GLN A 243 -1.82 -2.60 -9.92
CA GLN A 243 -1.39 -3.70 -9.07
C GLN A 243 -2.40 -3.95 -7.95
N TYR A 244 -2.78 -5.22 -7.78
CA TYR A 244 -3.55 -5.69 -6.63
C TYR A 244 -2.62 -6.04 -5.47
N VAL A 245 -2.88 -5.50 -4.28
CA VAL A 245 -2.01 -5.67 -3.10
C VAL A 245 -2.82 -6.11 -1.89
N TYR A 246 -2.21 -6.99 -1.09
CA TYR A 246 -2.75 -7.54 0.15
C TYR A 246 -1.61 -8.03 1.05
N HIS A 247 -1.91 -8.27 2.32
CA HIS A 247 -0.93 -8.79 3.28
C HIS A 247 -1.18 -10.27 3.57
N LEU A 248 -0.08 -10.99 3.80
CA LEU A 248 -0.05 -12.36 4.29
C LEU A 248 0.66 -12.36 5.65
N GLU A 249 -0.05 -11.88 6.66
CA GLU A 249 0.46 -11.69 8.03
C GLU A 249 -0.22 -12.59 9.07
N GLY A 250 -1.07 -13.52 8.59
CA GLY A 250 -1.78 -14.47 9.44
C GLY A 250 -0.85 -15.53 10.04
N SER A 251 -1.44 -16.47 10.78
CA SER A 251 -0.70 -17.63 11.29
C SER A 251 -0.16 -18.48 10.14
N VAL A 252 1.01 -19.12 10.34
CA VAL A 252 1.60 -20.10 9.39
C VAL A 252 0.71 -21.34 9.16
N HIS A 253 -0.32 -21.54 10.00
CA HIS A 253 -1.27 -22.63 9.89
C HIS A 253 -2.60 -22.23 9.24
N GLU A 254 -2.81 -20.96 8.93
CA GLU A 254 -3.99 -20.51 8.20
C GLU A 254 -3.80 -20.82 6.71
N PRO A 255 -4.62 -21.68 6.08
CA PRO A 255 -4.45 -22.06 4.67
C PRO A 255 -4.49 -20.86 3.72
N GLY A 256 -5.17 -19.80 4.14
CA GLY A 256 -5.25 -18.55 3.43
C GLY A 256 -3.95 -17.73 3.44
N ASN A 257 -3.08 -17.97 4.41
CA ASN A 257 -1.77 -17.35 4.54
C ASN A 257 -0.69 -18.04 3.68
N ASP A 258 -1.13 -18.61 2.55
CA ASP A 258 -0.29 -19.26 1.53
C ASP A 258 -0.40 -18.46 0.23
N LEU A 259 0.76 -18.09 -0.33
CA LEU A 259 0.82 -17.23 -1.52
C LEU A 259 0.19 -17.88 -2.76
N VAL A 260 0.31 -19.20 -2.92
CA VAL A 260 -0.26 -19.91 -4.07
C VAL A 260 -1.78 -19.91 -3.96
N TYR A 261 -2.30 -20.24 -2.79
CA TYR A 261 -3.74 -20.24 -2.52
C TYR A 261 -4.36 -18.84 -2.63
N ALA A 262 -3.74 -17.83 -2.03
CA ALA A 262 -4.23 -16.45 -2.08
C ALA A 262 -4.25 -15.91 -3.52
N ASN A 263 -3.22 -16.19 -4.32
CA ASN A 263 -3.18 -15.79 -5.73
C ASN A 263 -4.24 -16.50 -6.58
N GLN A 264 -4.48 -17.80 -6.36
CA GLN A 264 -5.57 -18.52 -7.02
C GLN A 264 -6.94 -17.94 -6.65
N SER A 265 -7.13 -17.60 -5.38
CA SER A 265 -8.38 -17.00 -4.88
C SER A 265 -8.61 -15.61 -5.48
N LEU A 266 -7.58 -14.77 -5.56
CA LEU A 266 -7.64 -13.50 -6.26
C LEU A 266 -7.92 -13.66 -7.76
N ALA A 267 -7.26 -14.59 -8.44
CA ALA A 267 -7.52 -14.85 -9.86
C ALA A 267 -8.98 -15.27 -10.11
N ALA A 268 -9.55 -16.09 -9.23
CA ALA A 268 -10.96 -16.49 -9.29
C ALA A 268 -11.93 -15.34 -8.99
N LEU A 269 -11.56 -14.38 -8.13
CA LEU A 269 -12.31 -13.15 -7.91
C LEU A 269 -12.31 -12.23 -9.13
N LEU A 270 -11.15 -12.09 -9.80
CA LEU A 270 -10.99 -11.23 -10.98
C LEU A 270 -11.64 -11.79 -12.25
N ALA A 271 -12.02 -13.07 -12.25
CA ALA A 271 -12.68 -13.74 -13.37
C ALA A 271 -14.22 -13.68 -13.30
N GLN A 272 -14.80 -13.04 -12.28
CA GLN A 272 -16.24 -12.82 -12.11
C GLN A 272 -16.70 -11.56 -12.82
#